data_AF-A0A2M8NLM9-F1
#
_entry.id   AF-A0A2M8NLM9-F1
#
_cell.length_a   1.000
_cell.length_b   1.000
_cell.length_c   1.000
_cell.angle_alpha   90.00
_cell.angle_beta   90.00
_cell.angle_gamma   90.00
#
_symmetry.space_group_name_H-M   'P 1'
#
loop_
_entity.id
_entity.type
_entity.pdbx_description
1 polymer ?
#
loop_
_entity_poly.entity_id
_entity_poly.type
_entity_poly.pdbx_seq_one_letter_code
_entity_poly.pdbx_strand_id
1 'polypeptide(L)'
;MGDLAMREADYPGARARYAAALALFEAIPDSVGQMNTLVGMARLARDGERDLTAARRHFEAAFAIADRIPAFQDHPVVQGWRREYAALSDSGGSQPQMNTLPEETVRMLAVNTFAVRMSMPDKLDEWRGQLVGLRAEWAERGDDYQIEVEFADALLAILDDQPPSIPLDNPYADVVRQVVEAIAAFRAESGDG
;
A
#
# COMPACT_ATOMS: atom_id res chain seq x y z
N MET A 1 -4.49 24.12 67.78
CA MET A 1 -3.24 24.36 67.04
C MET A 1 -2.90 23.14 66.21
N GLY A 2 -3.38 23.10 64.97
CA GLY A 2 -3.05 22.01 64.07
C GLY A 2 -4.10 21.93 62.99
N ASP A 3 -3.89 22.66 61.90
CA ASP A 3 -4.44 22.34 60.57
C ASP A 3 -3.87 23.25 59.46
N LEU A 4 -2.69 23.83 59.68
CA LEU A 4 -1.99 24.67 58.69
C LEU A 4 -0.73 23.99 58.16
N ALA A 5 -0.81 22.68 57.89
CA ALA A 5 0.29 21.91 57.30
C ALA A 5 -0.09 21.20 55.98
N MET A 6 -1.32 21.37 55.49
CA MET A 6 -1.85 20.63 54.33
C MET A 6 -1.94 21.46 53.03
N ARG A 7 -1.28 22.63 52.94
CA ARG A 7 -1.29 23.46 51.72
C ARG A 7 0.06 23.62 51.00
N GLU A 8 1.15 23.06 51.53
CA GLU A 8 2.49 23.23 50.94
C GLU A 8 3.11 21.96 50.31
N ALA A 9 2.36 20.87 50.12
CA ALA A 9 2.95 19.58 49.74
C ALA A 9 2.86 19.17 48.24
N ASP A 10 2.34 20.00 47.31
CA ASP A 10 2.25 19.61 45.88
C ASP A 10 2.89 20.60 44.88
N TYR A 11 3.76 21.50 45.36
CA TYR A 11 4.52 22.39 44.49
C TYR A 11 5.46 21.67 43.48
N PRO A 12 6.20 20.60 43.84
CA PRO A 12 7.06 19.92 42.87
C PRO A 12 6.27 19.15 41.81
N GLY A 13 5.13 18.54 42.19
CA GLY A 13 4.25 17.81 41.27
C GLY A 13 3.52 18.73 40.29
N ALA A 14 3.08 19.91 40.74
CA ALA A 14 2.52 20.94 39.87
C ALA A 14 3.59 21.53 38.93
N ARG A 15 4.79 21.85 39.46
CA ARG A 15 5.88 22.43 38.68
C ARG A 15 6.39 21.49 37.57
N ALA A 16 6.47 20.19 37.83
CA ALA A 16 6.84 19.20 36.82
C ALA A 16 5.80 19.10 35.69
N ARG A 17 4.51 19.14 36.03
CA ARG A 17 3.41 19.14 35.05
C ARG A 17 3.41 20.41 34.20
N TYR A 18 3.61 21.58 34.81
CA TYR A 18 3.71 22.84 34.07
C TYR A 18 4.96 22.91 33.20
N ALA A 19 6.11 22.37 33.63
CA ALA A 19 7.32 22.29 32.81
C ALA A 19 7.15 21.36 31.59
N ALA A 20 6.50 20.21 31.77
CA ALA A 20 6.16 19.31 30.68
C ALA A 20 5.17 19.94 29.68
N ALA A 21 4.16 20.66 30.19
CA ALA A 21 3.22 21.40 29.35
C ALA A 21 3.91 22.55 28.60
N LEU A 22 4.83 23.28 29.24
CA LEU A 22 5.59 24.36 28.61
C LEU A 22 6.50 23.84 27.49
N ALA A 23 7.23 22.75 27.73
CA ALA A 23 8.06 22.12 26.70
C ALA A 23 7.24 21.64 25.49
N LEU A 24 6.02 21.14 25.72
CA LEU A 24 5.06 20.84 24.65
C LEU A 24 4.63 22.13 23.93
N PHE A 25 4.29 23.19 24.66
CA PHE A 25 3.93 24.50 24.10
C PHE A 25 5.05 25.19 23.33
N GLU A 26 6.32 24.95 23.66
CA GLU A 26 7.48 25.49 22.95
C GLU A 26 7.83 24.70 21.68
N ALA A 27 7.54 23.39 21.63
CA ALA A 27 7.71 22.56 20.43
C ALA A 27 6.60 22.76 19.38
N ILE A 28 5.42 23.19 19.81
CA ILE A 28 4.23 23.44 18.98
C ILE A 28 4.42 24.58 17.94
N PRO A 29 4.93 25.78 18.27
CA PRO A 29 5.01 26.90 17.31
C PRO A 29 5.91 26.61 16.11
N ASP A 30 7.04 25.94 16.33
CA ASP A 30 7.96 25.57 15.24
C ASP A 30 7.32 24.51 14.33
N SER A 31 6.66 23.52 14.92
CA SER A 31 5.94 22.47 14.19
C SER A 31 4.78 23.02 13.34
N VAL A 32 4.06 24.04 13.82
CA VAL A 32 3.02 24.73 13.06
C VAL A 32 3.61 25.47 11.86
N GLY A 33 4.75 26.14 12.04
CA GLY A 33 5.47 26.77 10.95
C GLY A 33 5.87 25.76 9.87
N GLN A 34 6.52 24.67 10.28
CA GLN A 34 6.94 23.60 9.38
C GLN A 34 5.76 22.98 8.60
N MET A 35 4.66 22.64 9.28
CA MET A 35 3.46 22.09 8.64
C MET A 35 2.88 23.05 7.59
N ASN A 36 2.79 24.34 7.91
CA ASN A 36 2.28 25.34 6.96
C ASN A 36 3.20 25.51 5.75
N THR A 37 4.52 25.51 5.95
CA THR A 37 5.49 25.58 4.85
C THR A 37 5.37 24.35 3.95
N LEU A 38 5.24 23.14 4.52
CA LEU A 38 5.05 21.90 3.76
C LEU A 38 3.76 21.93 2.94
N VAL A 39 2.63 22.34 3.53
CA VAL A 39 1.36 22.47 2.80
C VAL A 39 1.44 23.55 1.71
N GLY A 40 2.15 24.65 1.95
CA GLY A 40 2.43 25.68 0.96
C GLY A 40 3.22 25.16 -0.24
N MET A 41 4.29 24.39 0.02
CA MET A 41 5.07 23.71 -1.03
C MET A 41 4.21 22.69 -1.78
N ALA A 42 3.33 21.96 -1.09
CA ALA A 42 2.45 21.00 -1.73
C ALA A 42 1.48 21.66 -2.73
N ARG A 43 0.88 22.80 -2.34
CA ARG A 43 0.01 23.58 -3.22
C ARG A 43 0.78 24.21 -4.38
N LEU A 44 2.00 24.71 -4.14
CA LEU A 44 2.86 25.26 -5.20
C LEU A 44 3.25 24.20 -6.23
N ALA A 45 3.66 23.01 -5.78
CA ALA A 45 3.98 21.89 -6.67
C ALA A 45 2.78 21.47 -7.51
N ARG A 46 1.58 21.44 -6.91
CA ARG A 46 0.32 21.12 -7.61
C ARG A 46 -0.06 22.17 -8.66
N ASP A 47 -0.16 23.43 -8.26
CA ASP A 47 -0.74 24.49 -9.10
C ASP A 47 0.29 25.13 -10.04
N GLY A 48 1.55 25.24 -9.61
CA GLY A 48 2.64 25.84 -10.37
C GLY A 48 3.31 24.84 -11.30
N GLU A 49 3.86 23.76 -10.74
CA GLU A 49 4.69 22.79 -11.46
C GLU A 49 3.87 21.63 -12.06
N ARG A 50 2.62 21.46 -11.61
CA ARG A 50 1.76 20.30 -11.90
C ARG A 50 2.37 18.96 -11.49
N ASP A 51 3.29 18.98 -10.53
CA ASP A 51 3.91 17.78 -9.99
C ASP A 51 3.08 17.26 -8.80
N LEU A 52 2.16 16.35 -9.13
CA LEU A 52 1.29 15.72 -8.14
C LEU A 52 2.05 14.80 -7.18
N THR A 53 3.19 14.25 -7.60
CA THR A 53 4.01 13.36 -6.78
C THR A 53 4.73 14.15 -5.70
N ALA A 54 5.36 15.27 -6.07
CA ALA A 54 5.96 16.21 -5.13
C ALA A 54 4.90 16.78 -4.17
N ALA A 55 3.73 17.17 -4.70
CA ALA A 55 2.62 17.65 -3.87
C ALA A 55 2.19 16.64 -2.81
N ARG A 56 2.02 15.35 -3.18
CA ARG A 56 1.66 14.28 -2.24
C ARG A 56 2.71 14.12 -1.13
N ARG A 57 3.99 14.03 -1.48
CA ARG A 57 5.09 13.91 -0.50
C ARG A 57 5.11 15.06 0.51
N HIS A 58 4.85 16.28 0.05
CA HIS A 58 4.80 17.45 0.94
C HIS A 58 3.59 17.42 1.89
N PHE A 59 2.42 16.97 1.44
CA PHE A 59 1.26 16.74 2.31
C PHE A 59 1.52 15.64 3.35
N GLU A 60 2.09 14.52 2.93
CA GLU A 60 2.43 13.39 3.83
C GLU A 60 3.42 13.81 4.92
N ALA A 61 4.45 14.60 4.56
CA ALA A 61 5.39 15.16 5.52
C ALA A 61 4.71 16.09 6.55
N ALA A 62 3.74 16.91 6.12
CA ALA A 62 2.98 17.76 7.04
C ALA A 62 2.12 16.92 8.00
N PHE A 63 1.50 15.84 7.50
CA PHE A 63 0.71 14.93 8.33
C PHE A 63 1.56 14.14 9.32
N ALA A 64 2.78 13.75 8.96
CA ALA A 64 3.70 13.08 9.88
C ALA A 64 4.07 13.95 11.09
N ILE A 65 4.15 15.28 10.90
CA ILE A 65 4.36 16.23 12.01
C ILE A 65 3.08 16.37 12.82
N ALA A 66 1.92 16.53 12.16
CA ALA A 66 0.62 16.65 12.83
C ALA A 66 0.28 15.42 13.68
N ASP A 67 0.60 14.22 13.22
CA ASP A 67 0.29 12.95 13.89
C ASP A 67 1.11 12.75 15.18
N ARG A 68 2.34 13.28 15.20
CA ARG A 68 3.22 13.25 16.38
C ARG A 68 2.77 14.18 17.50
N ILE A 69 1.84 15.10 17.22
CA ILE A 69 1.38 16.10 18.17
C ILE A 69 -0.12 15.87 18.42
N PRO A 70 -0.52 15.35 19.60
CA PRO A 70 -1.92 15.03 19.90
C PRO A 70 -2.88 16.20 19.70
N ALA A 71 -2.42 17.44 19.93
CA ALA A 71 -3.20 18.66 19.72
C ALA A 71 -3.60 18.91 18.26
N PHE A 72 -2.88 18.32 17.29
CA PHE A 72 -3.11 18.50 15.85
C PHE A 72 -3.78 17.31 15.17
N GLN A 73 -3.88 16.14 15.83
CA GLN A 73 -4.49 14.94 15.24
C GLN A 73 -5.94 15.17 14.79
N ASP A 74 -6.76 15.84 15.61
CA ASP A 74 -8.17 16.14 15.31
C ASP A 74 -8.41 17.62 14.94
N HIS A 75 -7.34 18.39 14.73
CA HIS A 75 -7.47 19.83 14.53
C HIS A 75 -8.14 20.15 13.18
N PRO A 76 -9.12 21.09 13.12
CA PRO A 76 -9.91 21.36 11.90
C PRO A 76 -9.07 21.81 10.71
N VAL A 77 -7.92 22.46 10.96
CA VAL A 77 -6.97 22.84 9.91
C VAL A 77 -6.32 21.61 9.26
N VAL A 78 -5.91 20.62 10.07
CA VAL A 78 -5.32 19.37 9.57
C VAL A 78 -6.37 18.56 8.82
N GLN A 79 -7.61 18.53 9.31
CA GLN A 79 -8.74 17.90 8.61
C GLN A 79 -9.05 18.60 7.28
N GLY A 80 -8.90 19.93 7.20
CA GLY A 80 -8.96 20.68 5.95
C GLY A 80 -7.92 20.20 4.94
N TRP A 81 -6.65 20.13 5.36
CA TRP A 81 -5.56 19.65 4.52
C TRP A 81 -5.73 18.19 4.07
N ARG A 82 -6.23 17.32 4.95
CA ARG A 82 -6.53 15.90 4.60
C ARG A 82 -7.60 15.81 3.52
N ARG A 83 -8.62 16.67 3.55
CA ARG A 83 -9.63 16.76 2.48
C ARG A 83 -9.05 17.28 1.18
N GLU A 84 -8.18 18.29 1.23
CA GLU A 84 -7.46 18.78 0.04
C GLU A 84 -6.56 17.69 -0.56
N TYR A 85 -5.84 16.94 0.28
CA TYR A 85 -5.04 15.78 -0.14
C TYR A 85 -5.89 14.66 -0.76
N ALA A 86 -7.06 14.38 -0.17
CA ALA A 86 -8.00 13.41 -0.72
C ALA A 86 -8.54 13.85 -2.10
N ALA A 87 -8.83 15.15 -2.28
CA ALA A 87 -9.24 15.69 -3.57
C ALA A 87 -8.12 15.64 -4.63
N LEU A 88 -6.87 15.73 -4.19
CA LEU A 88 -5.66 15.50 -5.00
C LEU A 88 -5.52 14.03 -5.46
N SER A 89 -5.91 13.07 -4.63
CA SER A 89 -6.03 11.65 -5.03
C SER A 89 -7.27 11.36 -5.86
N ASP A 90 -8.34 12.15 -5.73
CA ASP A 90 -9.60 11.97 -6.46
C ASP A 90 -9.55 12.60 -7.87
N SER A 91 -8.92 13.77 -8.00
CA SER A 91 -8.61 14.42 -9.30
C SER A 91 -7.39 13.78 -9.99
N GLY A 92 -6.57 13.07 -9.21
CA GLY A 92 -5.51 12.20 -9.67
C GLY A 92 -5.88 10.76 -9.36
N GLY A 93 -7.03 10.31 -9.88
CA GLY A 93 -7.46 8.92 -9.94
C GLY A 93 -6.45 8.10 -10.73
N SER A 94 -5.30 7.90 -10.09
CA SER A 94 -4.13 7.11 -10.41
C SER A 94 -3.15 7.48 -9.29
N GLN A 95 -3.12 6.62 -8.27
CA GLN A 95 -1.84 6.25 -7.68
C GLN A 95 -0.84 6.00 -8.84
N PRO A 96 0.48 5.96 -8.64
CA PRO A 96 1.23 4.98 -9.42
C PRO A 96 0.61 3.62 -9.05
N GLN A 97 -0.49 3.27 -9.72
CA GLN A 97 -0.88 1.91 -9.92
C GLN A 97 0.34 1.42 -10.72
N MET A 98 1.32 0.82 -10.02
CA MET A 98 1.89 -0.40 -10.57
C MET A 98 0.68 -1.12 -11.14
N ASN A 99 0.57 -1.19 -12.47
CA ASN A 99 -0.64 -1.51 -13.24
C ASN A 99 -1.01 -2.98 -13.04
N THR A 100 -1.13 -3.33 -11.77
CA THR A 100 -1.05 -4.65 -11.22
C THR A 100 -2.44 -5.08 -10.88
N LEU A 101 -2.80 -6.26 -11.37
CA LEU A 101 -4.04 -6.92 -11.02
C LEU A 101 -4.18 -6.94 -9.50
N PRO A 102 -5.39 -6.69 -8.96
CA PRO A 102 -5.61 -6.80 -7.54
C PRO A 102 -5.25 -8.20 -7.06
N GLU A 103 -4.67 -8.30 -5.86
CA GLU A 103 -4.17 -9.56 -5.29
C GLU A 103 -5.22 -10.68 -5.31
N GLU A 104 -6.48 -10.32 -5.11
CA GLU A 104 -7.62 -11.26 -5.18
C GLU A 104 -7.78 -11.88 -6.57
N THR A 105 -7.66 -11.09 -7.64
CA THR A 105 -7.72 -11.60 -9.03
C THR A 105 -6.54 -12.51 -9.33
N VAL A 106 -5.33 -12.11 -8.91
CA VAL A 106 -4.10 -12.92 -9.08
C VAL A 106 -4.25 -14.28 -8.40
N ARG A 107 -4.70 -14.28 -7.14
CA ARG A 107 -4.96 -15.53 -6.39
C ARG A 107 -6.06 -16.37 -7.03
N MET A 108 -7.14 -15.74 -7.49
CA MET A 108 -8.23 -16.45 -8.15
C MET A 108 -7.74 -17.17 -9.42
N LEU A 109 -6.97 -16.50 -10.28
CA LEU A 109 -6.40 -17.09 -11.50
C LEU A 109 -5.45 -18.26 -11.16
N ALA A 110 -4.60 -18.08 -10.17
CA ALA A 110 -3.68 -19.11 -9.67
C ALA A 110 -4.41 -20.36 -9.15
N VAL A 111 -5.41 -20.17 -8.27
CA VAL A 111 -6.20 -21.27 -7.69
C VAL A 111 -7.05 -21.97 -8.75
N ASN A 112 -7.67 -21.21 -9.67
CA ASN A 112 -8.42 -21.80 -10.78
C ASN A 112 -7.52 -22.63 -11.69
N THR A 113 -6.30 -22.16 -11.97
CA THR A 113 -5.32 -22.89 -12.77
C THR A 113 -4.94 -24.21 -12.10
N PHE A 114 -4.69 -24.20 -10.79
CA PHE A 114 -4.49 -25.42 -10.01
C PHE A 114 -5.68 -26.39 -10.13
N ALA A 115 -6.89 -25.89 -9.89
CA ALA A 115 -8.10 -26.69 -9.88
C ALA A 115 -8.40 -27.31 -11.27
N VAL A 116 -8.22 -26.55 -12.34
CA VAL A 116 -8.40 -27.04 -13.72
C VAL A 116 -7.35 -28.11 -14.04
N ARG A 117 -6.08 -27.86 -13.69
CA ARG A 117 -4.98 -28.79 -13.96
C ARG A 117 -5.14 -30.13 -13.23
N MET A 118 -5.64 -30.10 -12.00
CA MET A 118 -5.73 -31.29 -11.13
C MET A 118 -7.05 -32.03 -11.25
N SER A 119 -8.16 -31.29 -11.28
CA SER A 119 -9.49 -31.86 -11.07
C SER A 119 -10.38 -31.79 -12.31
N MET A 120 -10.04 -30.99 -13.32
CA MET A 120 -10.92 -30.73 -14.46
C MET A 120 -10.16 -30.77 -15.81
N PRO A 121 -9.66 -31.94 -16.24
CA PRO A 121 -8.92 -32.08 -17.50
C PRO A 121 -9.74 -31.68 -18.74
N ASP A 122 -11.05 -31.96 -18.76
CA ASP A 122 -11.96 -31.52 -19.83
C ASP A 122 -12.05 -29.98 -19.98
N LYS A 123 -11.69 -29.23 -18.94
CA LYS A 123 -11.69 -27.76 -18.94
C LYS A 123 -10.31 -27.16 -19.21
N LEU A 124 -9.27 -27.99 -19.37
CA LEU A 124 -7.90 -27.53 -19.53
C LEU A 124 -7.73 -26.73 -20.83
N ASP A 125 -8.21 -27.23 -21.96
CA ASP A 125 -8.12 -26.52 -23.24
C ASP A 125 -8.90 -25.20 -23.24
N GLU A 126 -10.07 -25.16 -22.63
CA GLU A 126 -10.90 -23.95 -22.51
C GLU A 126 -10.20 -22.90 -21.64
N TRP A 127 -9.72 -23.30 -20.47
CA TRP A 127 -9.02 -22.40 -19.54
C TRP A 127 -7.70 -21.89 -20.12
N ARG A 128 -6.96 -22.77 -20.81
CA ARG A 128 -5.76 -22.37 -21.56
C ARG A 128 -6.08 -21.28 -22.58
N GLY A 129 -7.15 -21.44 -23.35
CA GLY A 129 -7.61 -20.43 -24.29
C GLY A 129 -7.92 -19.08 -23.63
N GLN A 130 -8.54 -19.10 -22.44
CA GLN A 130 -8.80 -17.88 -21.67
C GLN A 130 -7.52 -17.17 -21.22
N LEU A 131 -6.54 -17.91 -20.69
CA LEU A 131 -5.26 -17.35 -20.28
C LEU A 131 -4.46 -16.79 -21.47
N VAL A 132 -4.49 -17.46 -22.63
CA VAL A 132 -3.87 -16.94 -23.86
C VAL A 132 -4.55 -15.65 -24.32
N GLY A 133 -5.88 -15.56 -24.23
CA GLY A 133 -6.63 -14.35 -24.54
C GLY A 133 -6.25 -13.19 -23.62
N LEU A 134 -6.25 -13.42 -22.32
CA LEU A 134 -5.84 -12.42 -21.31
C LEU A 134 -4.40 -11.95 -21.52
N ARG A 135 -3.47 -12.88 -21.76
CA ARG A 135 -2.08 -12.58 -22.09
C ARG A 135 -1.99 -11.68 -23.33
N ALA A 136 -2.75 -11.97 -24.38
CA ALA A 136 -2.76 -11.18 -25.61
C ALA A 136 -3.32 -9.77 -25.37
N GLU A 137 -4.44 -9.66 -24.64
CA GLU A 137 -5.02 -8.37 -24.27
C GLU A 137 -4.04 -7.51 -23.46
N TRP A 138 -3.31 -8.11 -22.51
CA TRP A 138 -2.29 -7.42 -21.73
C TRP A 138 -1.08 -7.02 -22.56
N ALA A 139 -0.61 -7.89 -23.44
CA ALA A 139 0.49 -7.59 -24.36
C ALA A 139 0.15 -6.44 -25.34
N GLU A 140 -1.11 -6.34 -25.78
CA GLU A 140 -1.57 -5.24 -26.63
C GLU A 140 -1.62 -3.89 -25.91
N ARG A 141 -1.73 -3.88 -24.57
CA ARG A 141 -1.74 -2.63 -23.77
C ARG A 141 -0.36 -2.03 -23.57
N GLY A 142 0.73 -2.77 -23.82
CA GLY A 142 2.11 -2.27 -23.81
C GLY A 142 2.89 -2.54 -22.51
N ASP A 143 4.03 -1.87 -22.36
CA ASP A 143 5.05 -2.06 -21.29
C ASP A 143 4.47 -2.03 -19.87
N ASP A 144 3.40 -1.26 -19.65
CA ASP A 144 2.74 -1.15 -18.35
C ASP A 144 2.09 -2.45 -17.85
N TYR A 145 1.90 -3.45 -18.72
CA TYR A 145 1.29 -4.75 -18.38
C TYR A 145 2.26 -5.93 -18.51
N GLN A 146 3.56 -5.65 -18.62
CA GLN A 146 4.56 -6.71 -18.77
C GLN A 146 4.53 -7.68 -17.58
N ILE A 147 4.25 -7.17 -16.37
CA ILE A 147 4.14 -7.97 -15.14
C ILE A 147 3.02 -9.02 -15.26
N GLU A 148 1.86 -8.61 -15.79
CA GLU A 148 0.67 -9.45 -16.00
C GLU A 148 0.88 -10.46 -17.11
N VAL A 149 1.56 -10.06 -18.20
CA VAL A 149 1.92 -10.96 -19.30
C VAL A 149 2.84 -12.07 -18.81
N GLU A 150 3.85 -11.75 -18.00
CA GLU A 150 4.76 -12.73 -17.39
C GLU A 150 4.02 -13.68 -16.43
N PHE A 151 3.06 -13.17 -15.66
CA PHE A 151 2.23 -14.00 -14.80
C PHE A 151 1.34 -14.96 -15.60
N ALA A 152 0.72 -14.49 -16.68
CA ALA A 152 -0.07 -15.36 -17.57
C ALA A 152 0.79 -16.46 -18.19
N ASP A 153 2.01 -16.12 -18.62
CA ASP A 153 2.97 -17.06 -19.22
C ASP A 153 3.35 -18.15 -18.21
N ALA A 154 3.60 -17.77 -16.95
CA ALA A 154 3.84 -18.70 -15.87
C ALA A 154 2.65 -19.63 -15.59
N LEU A 155 1.42 -19.12 -15.56
CA LEU A 155 0.22 -19.96 -15.39
C LEU A 155 0.03 -20.94 -16.55
N LEU A 156 0.30 -20.49 -17.79
CA LEU A 156 0.25 -21.35 -18.97
C LEU A 156 1.30 -22.46 -18.91
N ALA A 157 2.53 -22.14 -18.52
CA ALA A 157 3.58 -23.15 -18.32
C ALA A 157 3.15 -24.21 -17.30
N ILE A 158 2.53 -23.81 -16.18
CA ILE A 158 1.98 -24.74 -15.19
C ILE A 158 0.92 -25.67 -15.79
N LEU A 159 0.05 -25.15 -16.66
CA LEU A 159 -0.96 -25.98 -17.34
C LEU A 159 -0.33 -26.97 -18.32
N ASP A 160 0.71 -26.56 -19.05
CA ASP A 160 1.43 -27.37 -20.02
C ASP A 160 2.46 -28.34 -19.38
N ASP A 161 2.46 -28.48 -18.05
CA ASP A 161 3.43 -29.30 -17.29
C ASP A 161 4.90 -28.85 -17.45
N GLN A 162 5.09 -27.58 -17.78
CA GLN A 162 6.40 -26.96 -17.95
C GLN A 162 6.79 -26.18 -16.68
N PRO A 163 8.10 -26.05 -16.40
CA PRO A 163 8.56 -25.21 -15.31
C PRO A 163 8.22 -23.74 -15.60
N PRO A 164 7.37 -23.07 -14.79
CA PRO A 164 7.09 -21.66 -15.00
C PRO A 164 8.32 -20.81 -14.72
N SER A 165 8.52 -19.78 -15.54
CA SER A 165 9.63 -18.83 -15.39
C SER A 165 9.06 -17.42 -15.22
N ILE A 166 9.26 -16.85 -14.04
CA ILE A 166 8.83 -15.48 -13.71
C ILE A 166 10.00 -14.76 -13.00
N PRO A 167 10.31 -13.50 -13.33
CA PRO A 167 11.41 -12.79 -12.69
C PRO A 167 11.15 -12.57 -11.20
N LEU A 168 12.22 -12.60 -10.39
CA LEU A 168 12.15 -12.43 -8.93
C LEU A 168 11.68 -11.02 -8.50
N ASP A 169 11.83 -10.04 -9.39
CA ASP A 169 11.35 -8.67 -9.18
C ASP A 169 9.82 -8.55 -9.39
N ASN A 170 9.20 -9.57 -9.98
CA ASN A 170 7.76 -9.57 -10.25
C ASN A 170 6.97 -9.82 -8.94
N PRO A 171 6.01 -8.95 -8.57
CA PRO A 171 5.21 -9.07 -7.35
C PRO A 171 4.39 -10.36 -7.27
N TYR A 172 4.10 -11.02 -8.39
CA TYR A 172 3.32 -12.27 -8.43
C TYR A 172 4.18 -13.53 -8.34
N ALA A 173 5.50 -13.40 -8.32
CA ALA A 173 6.42 -14.54 -8.29
C ALA A 173 6.17 -15.46 -7.09
N ASP A 174 5.84 -14.90 -5.94
CA ASP A 174 5.54 -15.68 -4.74
C ASP A 174 4.27 -16.54 -4.90
N VAL A 175 3.22 -15.99 -5.52
CA VAL A 175 1.96 -16.71 -5.76
C VAL A 175 2.18 -17.87 -6.74
N VAL A 176 2.89 -17.63 -7.85
CA VAL A 176 3.23 -18.68 -8.82
C VAL A 176 4.00 -19.82 -8.16
N ARG A 177 5.00 -19.46 -7.35
CA ARG A 177 5.82 -20.44 -6.61
C ARG A 177 4.98 -21.29 -5.67
N GLN A 178 4.09 -20.67 -4.89
CA GLN A 178 3.16 -21.40 -4.01
C GLN A 178 2.29 -22.39 -4.78
N VAL A 179 1.80 -22.05 -5.97
CA VAL A 179 1.00 -22.97 -6.81
C VAL A 179 1.84 -24.15 -7.29
N VAL A 180 3.06 -23.92 -7.77
CA VAL A 180 3.97 -24.99 -8.22
C VAL A 180 4.30 -25.94 -7.07
N GLU A 181 4.61 -25.39 -5.89
CA GLU A 181 4.88 -26.17 -4.68
C GLU A 181 3.66 -27.00 -4.28
N ALA A 182 2.45 -26.42 -4.32
CA ALA A 182 1.21 -27.15 -4.05
C ALA A 182 0.94 -28.28 -5.06
N ILE A 183 1.23 -28.05 -6.35
CA ILE A 183 1.11 -29.07 -7.40
C ILE A 183 2.09 -30.21 -7.18
N ALA A 184 3.35 -29.89 -6.89
CA ALA A 184 4.39 -30.88 -6.64
C ALA A 184 4.09 -31.70 -5.39
N ALA A 185 3.64 -31.06 -4.31
CA ALA A 185 3.21 -31.72 -3.07
C ALA A 185 2.04 -32.68 -3.35
N PHE A 186 1.00 -32.21 -4.04
CA PHE A 186 -0.16 -33.03 -4.38
C PHE A 186 0.23 -34.27 -5.22
N ARG A 187 1.15 -34.13 -6.18
CA ARG A 187 1.66 -35.27 -6.98
C ARG A 187 2.45 -36.25 -6.13
N ALA A 188 3.32 -35.76 -5.24
CA ALA A 188 4.11 -36.59 -4.34
C ALA A 188 3.22 -37.37 -3.36
N GLU A 189 2.14 -36.76 -2.87
CA GLU A 189 1.14 -37.41 -2.00
C GLU A 189 0.29 -38.44 -2.75
N SER A 190 0.04 -38.21 -4.05
CA SER A 190 -0.76 -39.10 -4.90
C SER A 190 -0.01 -40.37 -5.35
N GLY A 191 1.29 -40.49 -5.06
CA GLY A 191 2.07 -41.72 -5.23
C GLY A 191 2.41 -42.08 -6.69
N ASP A 192 2.47 -41.10 -7.60
CA ASP A 192 2.99 -41.30 -8.95
C ASP A 192 4.47 -40.88 -8.97
N GLY A 193 5.35 -41.86 -8.79
CA GLY A 193 6.80 -41.75 -8.84
C GLY A 193 7.43 -43.00 -9.43
#